data_AF-A0A9E3FEC9-F1
#
_entry.id   AF-A0A9E3FEC9-F1
#
_cell.length_a   1.000
_cell.length_b   1.000
_cell.length_c   1.000
_cell.angle_alpha   90.00
_cell.angle_beta   90.00
_cell.angle_gamma   90.00
#
_symmetry.space_group_name_H-M   'P 1'
#
loop_
_entity.id
_entity.type
_entity.pdbx_description
1 polymer ?
#
loop_
_entity_poly.entity_id
_entity_poly.type
_entity_poly.pdbx_seq_one_letter_code
_entity_poly.pdbx_strand_id
1 'polypeptide(L)'
;MELFRALAVLVEPPDRPGVARVAEALGLGELPEASAYTDLFVFQLYPYASVYVGAEGMLGGEARDRVAGFLAALGRDVPAEPDHLALLLGAYAGLAEAEGASPGGRRESLRRARRALLWEHLLSWLPVYLDKVERVAPHFYRRWAEMLRAALDAEAETLGAPETLPLHLREAPAVADPREAAPEEFLKSLLAPARSGLVLVRDDLARAAREIGTGVRAGERLFALRSLMGQDAAGTLSWLAREADAWHALHRQRRAAHGAVAGWWAERAASTARLLRALSVDDAAQDSEDAGRGRREGA
;
A
#
# COMPACT_ATOMS: atom_id res chain seq x y z
N MET A 1 2.63 20.08 13.67
CA MET A 1 1.66 20.23 12.56
C MET A 1 2.34 20.68 11.28
N GLU A 2 3.17 21.74 11.33
CA GLU A 2 4.04 22.15 10.20
C GLU A 2 4.86 21.00 9.59
N LEU A 3 5.29 20.03 10.40
CA LEU A 3 5.97 18.83 9.91
C LEU A 3 5.17 18.07 8.84
N PHE A 4 3.86 17.87 9.03
CA PHE A 4 3.04 17.14 8.04
C PHE A 4 2.88 17.95 6.74
N ARG A 5 2.78 19.28 6.82
CA ARG A 5 2.77 20.14 5.62
C ARG A 5 4.11 20.10 4.89
N ALA A 6 5.21 20.15 5.63
CA ALA A 6 6.56 20.03 5.08
C ALA A 6 6.76 18.68 4.40
N LEU A 7 6.38 17.57 5.05
CA LEU A 7 6.47 16.24 4.48
C LEU A 7 5.54 16.04 3.27
N ALA A 8 4.37 16.70 3.24
CA ALA A 8 3.46 16.67 2.10
C ALA A 8 4.08 17.28 0.83
N VAL A 9 4.82 18.39 0.97
CA VAL A 9 5.50 19.06 -0.14
C VAL A 9 6.54 18.13 -0.81
N LEU A 10 7.13 17.20 -0.07
CA LEU A 10 8.16 16.29 -0.58
C LEU A 10 7.60 15.10 -1.39
N VAL A 11 6.28 14.98 -1.47
CA VAL A 11 5.59 14.03 -2.37
C VAL A 11 5.32 14.66 -3.73
N GLU A 12 5.56 15.96 -3.90
CA GLU A 12 5.45 16.66 -5.17
C GLU A 12 6.77 16.61 -5.95
N PRO A 13 6.76 16.88 -7.28
CA PRO A 13 7.96 16.85 -8.10
C PRO A 13 9.10 17.74 -7.54
N PRO A 14 10.37 17.28 -7.59
CA PRO A 14 11.49 17.96 -6.94
C PRO A 14 11.84 19.33 -7.55
N ASP A 15 11.38 19.61 -8.77
CA ASP A 15 11.53 20.89 -9.47
C ASP A 15 10.50 21.95 -9.03
N ARG A 16 9.50 21.57 -8.23
CA ARG A 16 8.52 22.51 -7.67
C ARG A 16 9.22 23.55 -6.77
N PRO A 17 8.87 24.84 -6.90
CA PRO A 17 9.43 25.88 -6.03
C PRO A 17 9.22 25.58 -4.54
N GLY A 18 10.29 25.67 -3.75
CA GLY A 18 10.25 25.51 -2.30
C GLY A 18 10.58 24.10 -1.79
N VAL A 19 10.52 23.06 -2.63
CA VAL A 19 10.85 21.68 -2.24
C VAL A 19 12.26 21.56 -1.66
N ALA A 20 13.26 22.17 -2.33
CA ALA A 20 14.65 22.15 -1.87
C ALA A 20 14.83 22.76 -0.47
N ARG A 21 14.17 23.90 -0.20
CA ARG A 21 14.25 24.57 1.11
C ARG A 21 13.61 23.73 2.21
N VAL A 22 12.50 23.06 1.90
CA VAL A 22 11.82 22.17 2.84
C VAL A 22 12.70 20.94 3.15
N ALA A 23 13.30 20.34 2.13
CA ALA A 23 14.21 19.21 2.29
C ALA A 23 15.44 19.57 3.15
N GLU A 24 16.02 20.75 2.92
CA GLU A 24 17.12 21.29 3.72
C GLU A 24 16.70 21.52 5.18
N ALA A 25 15.55 22.16 5.41
CA ALA A 25 15.03 22.42 6.74
C ALA A 25 14.73 21.14 7.54
N LEU A 26 14.35 20.06 6.87
CA LEU A 26 14.15 18.73 7.47
C LEU A 26 15.45 17.91 7.57
N GLY A 27 16.58 18.42 7.07
CA GLY A 27 17.87 17.73 7.10
C GLY A 27 17.89 16.43 6.31
N LEU A 28 17.11 16.33 5.23
CA LEU A 28 16.98 15.10 4.43
C LEU A 28 18.13 14.89 3.44
N GLY A 29 18.90 15.94 3.16
CA GLY A 29 20.04 15.92 2.24
C GLY A 29 19.69 16.45 0.85
N GLU A 30 20.50 16.09 -0.14
CA GLU A 30 20.30 16.50 -1.53
C GLU A 30 19.01 15.93 -2.11
N LEU A 31 18.32 16.74 -2.91
CA LEU A 31 17.12 16.29 -3.60
C LEU A 31 17.47 15.20 -4.62
N PRO A 32 16.58 14.22 -4.79
CA PRO A 32 16.72 13.24 -5.86
C PRO A 32 16.48 13.91 -7.22
N GLU A 33 17.04 13.31 -8.27
CA GLU A 33 16.73 13.70 -9.64
C GLU A 33 15.24 13.49 -9.98
N ALA A 34 14.75 14.25 -10.97
CA ALA A 34 13.37 14.11 -11.45
C ALA A 34 13.07 12.69 -11.99
N SER A 35 14.08 12.00 -12.53
CA SER A 35 14.01 10.59 -12.93
C SER A 35 13.64 9.69 -11.75
N ALA A 36 14.36 9.82 -10.63
CA ALA A 36 14.12 9.04 -9.42
C ALA A 36 12.76 9.34 -8.77
N TYR A 37 12.28 10.59 -8.82
CA TYR A 37 10.90 10.93 -8.44
C TYR A 37 9.89 10.19 -9.33
N THR A 38 10.08 10.26 -10.65
CA THR A 38 9.18 9.65 -11.62
C THR A 38 9.14 8.13 -11.45
N ASP A 39 10.30 7.50 -11.34
CA ASP A 39 10.42 6.06 -11.10
C ASP A 39 9.66 5.66 -9.84
N LEU A 40 9.86 6.38 -8.72
CA LEU A 40 9.21 6.04 -7.47
C LEU A 40 7.70 6.31 -7.49
N PHE A 41 7.27 7.57 -7.65
CA PHE A 41 5.87 7.95 -7.40
C PHE A 41 4.96 7.85 -8.62
N VAL A 42 5.52 7.80 -9.84
CA VAL A 42 4.73 7.71 -11.08
C VAL A 42 4.66 6.28 -11.61
N PHE A 43 5.72 5.47 -11.42
CA PHE A 43 5.76 4.11 -11.96
C PHE A 43 5.67 2.97 -10.94
N GLN A 44 6.15 3.16 -9.70
CA GLN A 44 6.19 2.08 -8.71
C GLN A 44 5.12 2.23 -7.63
N LEU A 45 4.99 3.42 -7.07
CA LEU A 45 4.32 3.69 -5.80
C LEU A 45 3.48 4.97 -5.86
N TYR A 46 2.34 4.86 -6.54
CA TYR A 46 1.34 5.92 -6.62
C TYR A 46 0.93 6.41 -5.23
N PRO A 47 1.07 7.70 -4.89
CA PRO A 47 0.77 8.23 -3.56
C PRO A 47 -0.73 8.52 -3.34
N TYR A 48 -1.61 7.57 -3.70
CA TYR A 48 -3.07 7.72 -3.61
C TYR A 48 -3.66 6.60 -2.76
N ALA A 49 -4.52 6.92 -1.79
CA ALA A 49 -5.09 5.92 -0.89
C ALA A 49 -5.86 4.82 -1.64
N SER A 50 -6.60 5.19 -2.71
CA SER A 50 -7.38 4.26 -3.52
C SER A 50 -6.58 3.07 -4.07
N VAL A 51 -5.30 3.27 -4.38
CA VAL A 51 -4.42 2.20 -4.88
C VAL A 51 -4.16 1.12 -3.83
N TYR A 52 -4.23 1.45 -2.55
CA TYR A 52 -3.88 0.54 -1.46
C TYR A 52 -5.09 -0.04 -0.74
N VAL A 53 -6.14 0.77 -0.57
CA VAL A 53 -7.35 0.36 0.17
C VAL A 53 -8.57 0.13 -0.72
N GLY A 54 -8.52 0.49 -2.00
CA GLY A 54 -9.55 0.14 -2.98
C GLY A 54 -9.49 -1.35 -3.35
N ALA A 55 -10.64 -1.97 -3.59
CA ALA A 55 -10.74 -3.38 -3.94
C ALA A 55 -10.06 -3.70 -5.29
N GLU A 56 -10.03 -2.74 -6.20
CA GLU A 56 -9.41 -2.87 -7.52
C GLU A 56 -7.90 -2.63 -7.49
N GLY A 57 -7.37 -1.96 -6.45
CA GLY A 57 -5.95 -1.57 -6.38
C GLY A 57 -5.55 -0.51 -7.42
N MET A 58 -6.50 0.34 -7.82
CA MET A 58 -6.38 1.34 -8.88
C MET A 58 -6.76 2.74 -8.39
N LEU A 59 -6.43 3.77 -9.17
CA LEU A 59 -6.79 5.16 -8.86
C LEU A 59 -8.30 5.36 -8.93
N GLY A 60 -8.85 6.02 -7.91
CA GLY A 60 -10.26 6.38 -7.85
C GLY A 60 -11.14 5.35 -7.15
N GLY A 61 -12.39 5.22 -7.61
CA GLY A 61 -13.39 4.32 -7.03
C GLY A 61 -13.84 4.73 -5.63
N GLU A 62 -14.48 3.80 -4.93
CA GLU A 62 -15.14 4.07 -3.65
C GLU A 62 -14.18 4.59 -2.58
N ALA A 63 -12.92 4.14 -2.58
CA ALA A 63 -11.95 4.57 -1.60
C ALA A 63 -11.67 6.08 -1.69
N ARG A 64 -11.57 6.62 -2.91
CA ARG A 64 -11.46 8.06 -3.17
C ARG A 64 -12.75 8.79 -2.80
N ASP A 65 -13.90 8.23 -3.16
CA ASP A 65 -15.22 8.85 -2.89
C ASP A 65 -15.49 8.97 -1.38
N ARG A 66 -15.03 8.02 -0.57
CA ARG A 66 -15.12 8.11 0.89
C ARG A 66 -14.30 9.26 1.45
N VAL A 67 -13.09 9.49 0.92
CA VAL A 67 -12.28 10.66 1.32
C VAL A 67 -12.98 11.96 0.90
N ALA A 68 -13.50 12.01 -0.33
CA ALA A 68 -14.26 13.15 -0.82
C ALA A 68 -15.47 13.47 0.07
N GLY A 69 -16.27 12.45 0.41
CA GLY A 69 -17.42 12.57 1.29
C GLY A 69 -17.04 13.01 2.72
N PHE A 70 -15.92 12.50 3.24
CA PHE A 70 -15.38 12.93 4.53
C PHE A 70 -15.02 14.42 4.53
N LEU A 71 -14.29 14.89 3.50
CA LEU A 71 -13.92 16.31 3.37
C LEU A 71 -15.16 17.21 3.21
N ALA A 72 -16.13 16.79 2.39
CA ALA A 72 -17.38 17.51 2.19
C ALA A 72 -18.20 17.61 3.49
N ALA A 73 -18.26 16.53 4.29
CA ALA A 73 -18.94 16.52 5.58
C ALA A 73 -18.30 17.47 6.61
N LEU A 74 -17.02 17.78 6.46
CA LEU A 74 -16.32 18.80 7.24
C LEU A 74 -16.54 20.24 6.72
N GLY A 75 -17.34 20.41 5.66
CA GLY A 75 -17.57 21.70 5.01
C GLY A 75 -16.35 22.24 4.28
N ARG A 76 -15.43 21.37 3.86
CA ARG A 76 -14.23 21.75 3.09
C ARG A 76 -14.50 21.59 1.59
N ASP A 77 -13.84 22.44 0.79
CA ASP A 77 -13.77 22.24 -0.64
C ASP A 77 -13.09 20.90 -0.96
N VAL A 78 -13.73 20.09 -1.79
CA VAL A 78 -13.21 18.80 -2.20
C VAL A 78 -12.31 19.00 -3.42
N PRO A 79 -10.99 18.75 -3.31
CA PRO A 79 -10.08 18.87 -4.44
C PRO A 79 -10.33 17.77 -5.47
N ALA A 80 -9.77 17.92 -6.67
CA ALA A 80 -9.89 16.92 -7.73
C ALA A 80 -9.34 15.55 -7.31
N GLU A 81 -8.28 15.51 -6.52
CA GLU A 81 -7.60 14.27 -6.10
C GLU A 81 -7.61 14.12 -4.57
N PRO A 82 -8.79 13.94 -3.95
CA PRO A 82 -8.95 14.07 -2.50
C PRO A 82 -8.17 13.03 -1.69
N ASP A 83 -7.84 11.89 -2.30
CA ASP A 83 -7.10 10.79 -1.68
C ASP A 83 -5.59 10.81 -1.96
N HIS A 84 -5.07 11.84 -2.62
CA HIS A 84 -3.64 12.04 -2.78
C HIS A 84 -2.96 12.33 -1.42
N LEU A 85 -1.81 11.71 -1.17
CA LEU A 85 -1.11 11.77 0.12
C LEU A 85 -0.82 13.20 0.56
N ALA A 86 -0.33 14.07 -0.34
CA ALA A 86 -0.02 15.45 0.01
C ALA A 86 -1.27 16.21 0.51
N LEU A 87 -2.42 15.96 -0.11
CA LEU A 87 -3.69 16.60 0.25
C LEU A 87 -4.24 16.05 1.57
N LEU A 88 -4.13 14.75 1.81
CA LEU A 88 -4.51 14.13 3.08
C LEU A 88 -3.67 14.66 4.25
N LEU A 89 -2.35 14.77 4.09
CA LEU A 89 -1.44 15.32 5.10
C LEU A 89 -1.71 16.81 5.36
N GLY A 90 -1.98 17.59 4.31
CA GLY A 90 -2.37 19.00 4.43
C GLY A 90 -3.71 19.18 5.15
N ALA A 91 -4.71 18.35 4.84
CA ALA A 91 -6.01 18.35 5.53
C ALA A 91 -5.85 17.96 7.01
N TYR A 92 -5.01 16.98 7.31
CA TYR A 92 -4.71 16.56 8.68
C TYR A 92 -4.06 17.67 9.50
N ALA A 93 -3.03 18.32 8.97
CA ALA A 93 -2.39 19.47 9.61
C ALA A 93 -3.40 20.60 9.89
N GLY A 94 -4.25 20.92 8.90
CA GLY A 94 -5.27 21.95 9.05
C GLY A 94 -6.35 21.61 10.09
N LEU A 95 -6.71 20.34 10.28
CA LEU A 95 -7.61 19.93 11.36
C LEU A 95 -6.95 20.07 12.74
N ALA A 96 -5.67 19.72 12.86
CA ALA A 96 -4.95 19.82 14.12
C ALA A 96 -4.75 21.28 14.57
N GLU A 97 -4.43 22.18 13.64
CA GLU A 97 -4.34 23.62 13.90
C GLU A 97 -5.69 24.18 14.37
N ALA A 98 -6.76 23.83 13.66
CA ALA A 98 -8.11 24.26 14.03
C ALA A 98 -8.53 23.72 15.42
N GLU A 99 -8.18 22.46 15.75
CA GLU A 99 -8.39 21.88 17.08
C GLU A 99 -7.68 22.72 18.16
N GLY A 100 -6.41 23.04 17.94
CA GLY A 100 -5.60 23.84 18.87
C GLY A 100 -6.16 25.24 19.12
N ALA A 101 -6.63 25.90 18.06
CA ALA A 101 -7.19 27.26 18.13
C ALA A 101 -8.64 27.32 18.64
N SER A 102 -9.35 26.19 18.70
CA SER A 102 -10.76 26.15 19.09
C SER A 102 -10.94 25.88 20.59
N PRO A 103 -11.93 26.51 21.27
CA PRO A 103 -12.32 26.15 22.63
C PRO A 103 -13.49 25.15 22.68
N GLY A 104 -13.68 24.54 23.86
CA GLY A 104 -14.89 23.79 24.24
C GLY A 104 -15.31 22.67 23.26
N GLY A 105 -16.62 22.51 23.04
CA GLY A 105 -17.17 21.44 22.20
C GLY A 105 -16.72 21.47 20.73
N ARG A 106 -16.31 22.63 20.20
CA ARG A 106 -15.72 22.71 18.84
C ARG A 106 -14.38 21.99 18.78
N ARG A 107 -13.54 22.14 19.82
CA ARG A 107 -12.27 21.41 19.94
C ARG A 107 -12.49 19.90 19.93
N GLU A 108 -13.45 19.41 20.72
CA GLU A 108 -13.76 17.98 20.79
C GLU A 108 -14.29 17.41 19.46
N SER A 109 -15.13 18.18 18.76
CA SER A 109 -15.58 17.81 17.40
C SER A 109 -14.41 17.71 16.42
N LEU A 110 -13.51 18.71 16.42
CA LEU A 110 -12.32 18.71 15.57
C LEU A 110 -11.34 17.59 15.92
N ARG A 111 -11.17 17.29 17.21
CA ARG A 111 -10.37 16.15 17.67
C ARG A 111 -10.92 14.83 17.16
N ARG A 112 -12.25 14.65 17.18
CA ARG A 112 -12.91 13.46 16.62
C ARG A 112 -12.71 13.38 15.11
N ALA A 113 -12.89 14.49 14.39
CA ALA A 113 -12.62 14.55 12.95
C ALA A 113 -11.15 14.23 12.62
N ARG A 114 -10.20 14.79 13.38
CA ARG A 114 -8.77 14.52 13.22
C ARG A 114 -8.44 13.05 13.46
N ARG A 115 -8.99 12.45 14.53
CA ARG A 115 -8.85 11.02 14.81
C ARG A 115 -9.45 10.16 13.69
N ALA A 116 -10.62 10.52 13.17
CA ALA A 116 -11.22 9.83 12.04
C ALA A 116 -10.34 9.91 10.78
N LEU A 117 -9.85 11.11 10.41
CA LEU A 117 -8.95 11.27 9.27
C LEU A 117 -7.66 10.45 9.43
N LEU A 118 -7.06 10.47 10.64
CA LEU A 118 -5.85 9.69 10.92
C LEU A 118 -6.10 8.19 10.69
N TRP A 119 -7.10 7.62 11.35
CA TRP A 119 -7.27 6.17 11.35
C TRP A 119 -7.97 5.64 10.10
N GLU A 120 -8.97 6.34 9.58
CA GLU A 120 -9.73 5.91 8.41
C GLU A 120 -8.96 6.14 7.12
N HIS A 121 -8.27 7.28 6.97
CA HIS A 121 -7.77 7.75 5.68
C HIS A 121 -6.25 7.88 5.58
N LEU A 122 -5.50 7.77 6.69
CA LEU A 122 -4.03 7.73 6.67
C LEU A 122 -3.53 6.35 7.13
N LEU A 123 -3.73 5.98 8.39
CA LEU A 123 -3.16 4.76 8.98
C LEU A 123 -3.75 3.46 8.42
N SER A 124 -4.90 3.52 7.74
CA SER A 124 -5.48 2.36 7.05
C SER A 124 -4.59 1.82 5.93
N TRP A 125 -3.72 2.64 5.33
CA TRP A 125 -2.89 2.27 4.19
C TRP A 125 -1.46 2.78 4.22
N LEU A 126 -1.25 3.98 4.78
CA LEU A 126 0.02 4.69 4.68
C LEU A 126 1.20 3.94 5.31
N PRO A 127 1.07 3.24 6.46
CA PRO A 127 2.16 2.41 6.97
C PRO A 127 2.61 1.37 5.94
N VAL A 128 1.67 0.68 5.28
CA VAL A 128 1.95 -0.35 4.28
C VAL A 128 2.65 0.23 3.05
N TYR A 129 2.21 1.41 2.61
CA TYR A 129 2.90 2.18 1.57
C TYR A 129 4.34 2.51 1.96
N LEU A 130 4.55 3.05 3.16
CA LEU A 130 5.86 3.47 3.65
C LEU A 130 6.83 2.29 3.80
N ASP A 131 6.36 1.07 4.14
CA ASP A 131 7.23 -0.13 4.11
C ASP A 131 7.81 -0.35 2.72
N LYS A 132 6.99 -0.17 1.68
CA LYS A 132 7.45 -0.40 0.32
C LYS A 132 8.38 0.73 -0.12
N VAL A 133 8.08 1.99 0.24
CA VAL A 133 9.00 3.12 0.00
C VAL A 133 10.37 2.84 0.60
N GLU A 134 10.44 2.45 1.88
CA GLU A 134 11.70 2.15 2.56
C GLU A 134 12.52 1.04 1.87
N ARG A 135 11.84 0.08 1.21
CA ARG A 135 12.48 -1.04 0.49
C ARG A 135 13.02 -0.65 -0.89
N VAL A 136 12.28 0.16 -1.66
CA VAL A 136 12.58 0.37 -3.10
C VAL A 136 13.10 1.75 -3.42
N ALA A 137 12.86 2.74 -2.55
CA ALA A 137 13.18 4.12 -2.87
C ALA A 137 14.68 4.43 -2.73
N PRO A 138 15.18 5.49 -3.37
CA PRO A 138 16.46 6.10 -3.06
C PRO A 138 16.54 6.59 -1.60
N HIS A 139 17.76 6.76 -1.10
CA HIS A 139 18.03 7.13 0.30
C HIS A 139 17.23 8.34 0.81
N PHE A 140 17.10 9.39 0.00
CA PHE A 140 16.30 10.58 0.35
C PHE A 140 14.86 10.23 0.76
N TYR A 141 14.16 9.45 -0.07
CA TYR A 141 12.77 9.09 0.18
C TYR A 141 12.63 8.03 1.28
N ARG A 142 13.66 7.22 1.55
CA ARG A 142 13.66 6.33 2.73
C ARG A 142 13.65 7.15 4.03
N ARG A 143 14.54 8.15 4.13
CA ARG A 143 14.59 9.05 5.30
C ARG A 143 13.31 9.87 5.45
N TRP A 144 12.71 10.32 4.33
CA TRP A 144 11.39 10.95 4.35
C TRP A 144 10.32 10.00 4.90
N ALA A 145 10.29 8.74 4.44
CA ALA A 145 9.32 7.76 4.88
C ALA A 145 9.46 7.42 6.37
N GLU A 146 10.69 7.26 6.86
CA GLU A 146 11.00 7.07 8.28
C GLU A 146 10.50 8.23 9.14
N MET A 147 10.74 9.48 8.69
CA MET A 147 10.28 10.67 9.40
C MET A 147 8.75 10.79 9.42
N LEU A 148 8.09 10.52 8.29
CA LEU A 148 6.63 10.53 8.20
C LEU A 148 6.01 9.44 9.07
N ARG A 149 6.60 8.24 9.09
CA ARG A 149 6.18 7.15 9.97
C ARG A 149 6.26 7.55 11.43
N ALA A 150 7.41 8.07 11.88
CA ALA A 150 7.59 8.48 13.27
C ALA A 150 6.57 9.54 13.68
N ALA A 151 6.27 10.51 12.80
CA ALA A 151 5.25 11.51 13.06
C ALA A 151 3.83 10.91 13.17
N LEU A 152 3.48 9.95 12.31
CA LEU A 152 2.19 9.27 12.35
C LEU A 152 2.03 8.39 13.59
N ASP A 153 3.10 7.70 14.01
CA ASP A 153 3.09 6.85 15.20
C ASP A 153 2.85 7.69 16.47
N ALA A 154 3.48 8.86 16.57
CA ALA A 154 3.25 9.79 17.68
C ALA A 154 1.80 10.32 17.72
N GLU A 155 1.19 10.57 16.56
CA GLU A 155 -0.21 10.97 16.47
C GLU A 155 -1.17 9.82 16.83
N ALA A 156 -0.84 8.60 16.42
CA ALA A 156 -1.60 7.40 16.77
C ALA A 156 -1.63 7.18 18.28
N GLU A 157 -0.48 7.33 18.95
CA GLU A 157 -0.36 7.27 20.41
C GLU A 157 -1.19 8.37 21.09
N THR A 158 -1.10 9.60 20.57
CA THR A 158 -1.81 10.77 21.13
C THR A 158 -3.34 10.68 21.00
N LEU A 159 -3.84 10.14 19.89
CA LEU A 159 -5.28 10.09 19.60
C LEU A 159 -5.94 8.77 20.01
N GLY A 160 -5.15 7.72 20.23
CA GLY A 160 -5.61 6.38 20.58
C GLY A 160 -6.31 5.66 19.43
N ALA A 161 -6.14 4.33 19.39
CA ALA A 161 -6.74 3.46 18.39
C ALA A 161 -8.28 3.53 18.39
N PRO A 162 -8.95 3.43 17.23
CA PRO A 162 -10.40 3.39 17.15
C PRO A 162 -10.92 2.05 17.71
N GLU A 163 -12.15 2.07 18.23
CA GLU A 163 -12.83 0.85 18.69
C GLU A 163 -13.21 -0.07 17.52
N THR A 164 -13.52 0.54 16.37
CA THR A 164 -13.90 -0.17 15.15
C THR A 164 -12.81 -0.03 14.11
N LEU A 165 -12.53 -1.12 13.39
CA LEU A 165 -11.61 -1.10 12.25
C LEU A 165 -12.12 -0.14 11.16
N PRO A 166 -11.22 0.60 10.46
CA PRO A 166 -11.60 1.45 9.34
C PRO A 166 -12.52 0.75 8.33
N LEU A 167 -13.50 1.49 7.81
CA LEU A 167 -14.50 0.95 6.88
C LEU A 167 -13.83 0.40 5.61
N HIS A 168 -12.82 1.09 5.07
CA HIS A 168 -12.04 0.60 3.92
C HIS A 168 -11.53 -0.83 4.11
N LEU A 169 -11.09 -1.17 5.32
CA LEU A 169 -10.52 -2.48 5.63
C LEU A 169 -11.60 -3.51 5.94
N ARG A 170 -12.72 -3.08 6.56
CA ARG A 170 -13.86 -3.98 6.85
C ARG A 170 -14.52 -4.51 5.59
N GLU A 171 -14.61 -3.68 4.55
CA GLU A 171 -15.30 -4.01 3.30
C GLU A 171 -14.36 -4.58 2.22
N ALA A 172 -13.05 -4.54 2.44
CA ALA A 172 -12.10 -5.09 1.49
C ALA A 172 -12.27 -6.62 1.33
N PRO A 173 -12.53 -7.12 0.11
CA PRO A 173 -12.68 -8.54 -0.14
C PRO A 173 -11.35 -9.29 0.02
N ALA A 174 -11.40 -10.61 0.07
CA ALA A 174 -10.19 -11.44 0.03
C ALA A 174 -9.60 -11.54 -1.39
N VAL A 175 -8.39 -12.10 -1.48
CA VAL A 175 -7.85 -12.65 -2.73
C VAL A 175 -8.85 -13.67 -3.29
N ALA A 176 -9.13 -13.60 -4.58
CA ALA A 176 -10.02 -14.55 -5.23
C ALA A 176 -9.33 -15.91 -5.38
N ASP A 177 -10.03 -17.01 -5.11
CA ASP A 177 -9.48 -18.34 -5.34
C ASP A 177 -9.63 -18.71 -6.83
N PRO A 178 -8.55 -19.01 -7.57
CA PRO A 178 -8.64 -19.36 -8.99
C PRO A 178 -9.40 -20.67 -9.27
N ARG A 179 -9.70 -21.47 -8.23
CA ARG A 179 -10.56 -22.65 -8.33
C ARG A 179 -12.05 -22.30 -8.37
N GLU A 180 -12.41 -21.10 -7.93
CA GLU A 180 -13.79 -20.62 -7.83
C GLU A 180 -14.06 -19.37 -8.69
N ALA A 181 -13.01 -18.63 -9.05
CA ALA A 181 -13.07 -17.39 -9.80
C ALA A 181 -12.26 -17.45 -11.10
N ALA A 182 -12.51 -16.48 -12.00
CA ALA A 182 -11.74 -16.37 -13.23
C ALA A 182 -10.23 -16.15 -12.93
N PRO A 183 -9.30 -16.77 -13.68
CA PRO A 183 -7.87 -16.62 -13.45
C PRO A 183 -7.38 -15.17 -13.43
N GLU A 184 -7.95 -14.31 -14.27
CA GLU A 184 -7.60 -12.89 -14.30
C GLU A 184 -8.01 -12.15 -13.02
N GLU A 185 -9.14 -12.51 -12.41
CA GLU A 185 -9.61 -11.92 -11.16
C GLU A 185 -8.70 -12.31 -9.99
N PHE A 186 -8.19 -13.54 -9.97
CA PHE A 186 -7.14 -13.95 -9.04
C PHE A 186 -5.90 -13.05 -9.16
N LEU A 187 -5.37 -12.86 -10.37
CA LEU A 187 -4.18 -12.01 -10.56
C LEU A 187 -4.41 -10.54 -10.17
N LYS A 188 -5.58 -9.97 -10.52
CA LYS A 188 -5.95 -8.61 -10.09
C LYS A 188 -6.03 -8.50 -8.57
N SER A 189 -6.65 -9.50 -7.92
CA SER A 189 -6.78 -9.53 -6.47
C SER A 189 -5.44 -9.64 -5.73
N LEU A 190 -4.43 -10.29 -6.32
CA LEU A 190 -3.06 -10.31 -5.77
C LEU A 190 -2.38 -8.94 -5.84
N LEU A 191 -2.67 -8.16 -6.89
CA LEU A 191 -2.11 -6.83 -7.11
C LEU A 191 -2.82 -5.71 -6.33
N ALA A 192 -4.01 -5.98 -5.79
CA ALA A 192 -4.75 -5.08 -4.92
C ALA A 192 -4.33 -5.26 -3.45
N PRO A 193 -3.62 -4.29 -2.82
CA PRO A 193 -3.05 -4.49 -1.49
C PRO A 193 -4.10 -4.81 -0.43
N ALA A 194 -5.25 -4.13 -0.41
CA ALA A 194 -6.34 -4.43 0.53
C ALA A 194 -6.80 -5.90 0.49
N ARG A 195 -6.68 -6.54 -0.69
CA ARG A 195 -7.12 -7.92 -0.90
C ARG A 195 -6.03 -8.93 -0.60
N SER A 196 -4.78 -8.62 -0.93
CA SER A 196 -3.66 -9.56 -0.78
C SER A 196 -2.85 -9.38 0.50
N GLY A 197 -2.88 -8.20 1.10
CA GLY A 197 -1.97 -7.79 2.16
C GLY A 197 -0.57 -7.42 1.66
N LEU A 198 -0.36 -7.37 0.34
CA LEU A 198 0.93 -7.18 -0.32
C LEU A 198 0.94 -5.88 -1.11
N VAL A 199 2.07 -5.17 -1.09
CA VAL A 199 2.36 -4.18 -2.14
C VAL A 199 3.38 -4.79 -3.09
N LEU A 200 2.92 -5.10 -4.30
CA LEU A 200 3.75 -5.62 -5.39
C LEU A 200 3.95 -4.50 -6.42
N VAL A 201 5.21 -4.12 -6.61
CA VAL A 201 5.61 -3.11 -7.61
C VAL A 201 6.35 -3.76 -8.77
N ARG A 202 6.70 -3.00 -9.81
CA ARG A 202 7.34 -3.55 -11.01
C ARG A 202 8.70 -4.18 -10.69
N ASP A 203 9.44 -3.57 -9.77
CA ASP A 203 10.74 -4.09 -9.34
C ASP A 203 10.65 -5.44 -8.62
N ASP A 204 9.55 -5.67 -7.89
CA ASP A 204 9.30 -6.96 -7.26
C ASP A 204 9.10 -8.06 -8.31
N LEU A 205 8.31 -7.78 -9.36
CA LEU A 205 8.08 -8.74 -10.44
C LEU A 205 9.36 -8.96 -11.28
N ALA A 206 10.16 -7.91 -11.49
CA ALA A 206 11.47 -8.02 -12.11
C ALA A 206 12.43 -8.89 -11.29
N ARG A 207 12.40 -8.76 -9.96
CA ARG A 207 13.16 -9.60 -9.04
C ARG A 207 12.67 -11.04 -9.05
N ALA A 208 11.35 -11.27 -9.03
CA ALA A 208 10.75 -12.59 -9.11
C ALA A 208 11.27 -13.37 -10.31
N ALA A 209 11.25 -12.77 -11.51
CA ALA A 209 11.71 -13.44 -12.72
C ALA A 209 13.19 -13.83 -12.65
N ARG A 210 14.05 -12.94 -12.12
CA ARG A 210 15.47 -13.25 -11.94
C ARG A 210 15.69 -14.40 -10.95
N GLU A 211 14.94 -14.44 -9.86
CA GLU A 211 15.04 -15.52 -8.86
C GLU A 211 14.52 -16.86 -9.39
N ILE A 212 13.45 -16.84 -10.20
CA ILE A 212 12.83 -18.04 -10.78
C ILE A 212 13.61 -18.52 -12.03
N GLY A 213 14.36 -17.64 -12.68
CA GLY A 213 15.08 -17.93 -13.93
C GLY A 213 14.22 -17.73 -15.19
N THR A 214 13.21 -16.86 -15.12
CA THR A 214 12.30 -16.52 -16.24
C THR A 214 12.55 -15.11 -16.77
N GLY A 215 11.98 -14.79 -17.93
CA GLY A 215 12.04 -13.44 -18.49
C GLY A 215 10.91 -12.56 -17.97
N VAL A 216 11.20 -11.30 -17.57
CA VAL A 216 10.17 -10.27 -17.43
C VAL A 216 9.89 -9.63 -18.77
N ARG A 217 8.61 -9.60 -19.13
CA ARG A 217 8.14 -8.71 -20.18
C ARG A 217 7.89 -7.33 -19.59
N ALA A 218 8.53 -6.32 -20.16
CA ALA A 218 8.29 -4.93 -19.81
C ALA A 218 6.82 -4.57 -20.09
N GLY A 219 6.17 -3.91 -19.13
CA GLY A 219 4.77 -3.53 -19.25
C GLY A 219 4.12 -3.29 -17.89
N GLU A 220 2.79 -3.27 -17.89
CA GLU A 220 1.99 -3.15 -16.67
C GLU A 220 2.15 -4.35 -15.75
N ARG A 221 1.96 -4.13 -14.43
CA ARG A 221 2.15 -5.15 -13.38
C ARG A 221 1.33 -6.43 -13.63
N LEU A 222 0.09 -6.29 -14.08
CA LEU A 222 -0.79 -7.42 -14.39
C LEU A 222 -0.25 -8.27 -15.55
N PHE A 223 0.28 -7.62 -16.59
CA PHE A 223 0.87 -8.32 -17.72
C PHE A 223 2.16 -9.05 -17.33
N ALA A 224 3.03 -8.40 -16.55
CA ALA A 224 4.25 -9.02 -16.03
C ALA A 224 3.92 -10.24 -15.16
N LEU A 225 2.97 -10.11 -14.22
CA LEU A 225 2.55 -11.22 -13.36
C LEU A 225 1.94 -12.37 -14.17
N ARG A 226 1.08 -12.07 -15.14
CA ARG A 226 0.51 -13.08 -16.06
C ARG A 226 1.61 -13.80 -16.84
N SER A 227 2.62 -13.08 -17.29
CA SER A 227 3.77 -13.65 -18.01
C SER A 227 4.61 -14.56 -17.12
N LEU A 228 4.75 -14.27 -15.83
CA LEU A 228 5.46 -15.13 -14.88
C LEU A 228 4.69 -16.43 -14.65
N MET A 229 3.39 -16.31 -14.34
CA MET A 229 2.50 -17.46 -14.16
C MET A 229 2.46 -18.39 -15.39
N GLY A 230 2.49 -17.83 -16.60
CA GLY A 230 2.50 -18.62 -17.83
C GLY A 230 3.85 -19.27 -18.17
N GLN A 231 4.96 -18.83 -17.53
CA GLN A 231 6.28 -19.44 -17.72
C GLN A 231 6.58 -20.50 -16.66
N ASP A 232 6.22 -20.22 -15.40
CA ASP A 232 6.43 -21.11 -14.26
C ASP A 232 5.41 -20.77 -13.16
N ALA A 233 4.27 -21.46 -13.17
CA ALA A 233 3.18 -21.22 -12.23
C ALA A 233 3.57 -21.61 -10.79
N ALA A 234 4.02 -22.85 -10.56
CA ALA A 234 4.48 -23.32 -9.26
C ALA A 234 5.59 -22.42 -8.66
N GLY A 235 6.62 -22.07 -9.45
CA GLY A 235 7.70 -21.19 -9.00
C GLY A 235 7.21 -19.79 -8.65
N THR A 236 6.32 -19.22 -9.46
CA THR A 236 5.72 -17.90 -9.21
C THR A 236 4.83 -17.91 -7.95
N LEU A 237 3.98 -18.93 -7.78
CA LEU A 237 3.11 -19.08 -6.61
C LEU A 237 3.93 -19.24 -5.32
N SER A 238 4.98 -20.07 -5.35
CA SER A 238 5.92 -20.26 -4.24
C SER A 238 6.65 -18.96 -3.90
N TRP A 239 7.11 -18.21 -4.91
CA TRP A 239 7.73 -16.90 -4.71
C TRP A 239 6.76 -15.90 -4.06
N LEU A 240 5.54 -15.77 -4.57
CA LEU A 240 4.51 -14.89 -4.01
C LEU A 240 4.14 -15.28 -2.57
N ALA A 241 4.12 -16.58 -2.25
CA ALA A 241 3.85 -17.04 -0.90
C ALA A 241 4.93 -16.57 0.09
N ARG A 242 6.22 -16.62 -0.30
CA ARG A 242 7.33 -16.09 0.50
C ARG A 242 7.23 -14.58 0.68
N GLU A 243 6.87 -13.85 -0.37
CA GLU A 243 6.63 -12.41 -0.25
C GLU A 243 5.48 -12.11 0.71
N ALA A 244 4.42 -12.93 0.69
CA ALA A 244 3.30 -12.80 1.60
C ALA A 244 3.66 -13.07 3.06
N ASP A 245 4.54 -14.03 3.33
CA ASP A 245 5.10 -14.23 4.67
C ASP A 245 5.94 -13.03 5.13
N ALA A 246 6.77 -12.48 4.24
CA ALA A 246 7.60 -11.32 4.54
C ALA A 246 6.74 -10.10 4.90
N TRP A 247 5.63 -9.89 4.19
CA TRP A 247 4.65 -8.86 4.51
C TRP A 247 3.90 -9.15 5.81
N HIS A 248 3.48 -10.39 6.04
CA HIS A 248 2.87 -10.78 7.31
C HIS A 248 3.77 -10.45 8.50
N ALA A 249 5.07 -10.75 8.40
CA ALA A 249 6.04 -10.45 9.44
C ALA A 249 6.17 -8.93 9.70
N LEU A 250 6.25 -8.11 8.65
CA LEU A 250 6.28 -6.65 8.78
C LEU A 250 5.02 -6.11 9.45
N HIS A 251 3.84 -6.53 9.01
CA HIS A 251 2.57 -6.08 9.58
C HIS A 251 2.47 -6.46 11.05
N ARG A 252 2.94 -7.65 11.44
CA ARG A 252 2.98 -8.07 12.85
C ARG A 252 3.88 -7.20 13.71
N GLN A 253 5.02 -6.76 13.21
CA GLN A 253 5.94 -5.88 13.96
C GLN A 253 5.27 -4.56 14.35
N ARG A 254 4.31 -4.09 13.54
CA ARG A 254 3.57 -2.84 13.78
C ARG A 254 2.37 -2.94 14.69
N ARG A 255 2.01 -4.15 15.12
CA ARG A 255 0.82 -4.35 15.95
C ARG A 255 0.88 -3.53 17.24
N ALA A 256 2.07 -3.27 17.77
CA ALA A 256 2.26 -2.41 18.94
C ALA A 256 1.83 -0.96 18.67
N ALA A 257 2.17 -0.40 17.50
CA ALA A 257 1.86 1.00 17.16
C ALA A 257 0.44 1.17 16.59
N HIS A 258 -0.03 0.25 15.73
CA HIS A 258 -1.27 0.44 14.96
C HIS A 258 -2.38 -0.57 15.30
N GLY A 259 -2.17 -1.43 16.30
CA GLY A 259 -3.21 -2.29 16.88
C GLY A 259 -3.96 -3.15 15.85
N ALA A 260 -5.28 -2.99 15.82
CA ALA A 260 -6.18 -3.78 14.97
C ALA A 260 -5.95 -3.59 13.47
N VAL A 261 -5.50 -2.40 13.04
CA VAL A 261 -5.21 -2.13 11.62
C VAL A 261 -4.04 -2.98 11.15
N ALA A 262 -2.91 -2.94 11.86
CA ALA A 262 -1.76 -3.79 11.57
C ALA A 262 -2.10 -5.28 11.71
N GLY A 263 -2.93 -5.64 12.69
CA GLY A 263 -3.45 -7.00 12.84
C GLY A 263 -4.23 -7.49 11.62
N TRP A 264 -5.11 -6.66 11.08
CA TRP A 264 -5.88 -6.98 9.88
C TRP A 264 -4.98 -7.19 8.65
N TRP A 265 -4.01 -6.31 8.45
CA TRP A 265 -3.04 -6.44 7.34
C TRP A 265 -2.20 -7.71 7.47
N ALA A 266 -1.79 -8.07 8.69
CA ALA A 266 -1.07 -9.30 8.96
C ALA A 266 -1.91 -10.54 8.63
N GLU A 267 -3.17 -10.59 9.04
CA GLU A 267 -4.06 -11.72 8.72
C GLU A 267 -4.36 -11.82 7.22
N ARG A 268 -4.45 -10.68 6.54
CA ARG A 268 -4.65 -10.65 5.10
C ARG A 268 -3.48 -11.28 4.36
N ALA A 269 -2.26 -10.84 4.65
CA ALA A 269 -1.04 -11.40 4.07
C ALA A 269 -0.86 -12.89 4.41
N ALA A 270 -1.15 -13.31 5.64
CA ALA A 270 -1.08 -14.72 6.04
C ALA A 270 -2.09 -15.60 5.28
N SER A 271 -3.31 -15.10 5.06
CA SER A 271 -4.34 -15.82 4.30
C SER A 271 -3.94 -15.98 2.84
N THR A 272 -3.39 -14.93 2.23
CA THR A 272 -2.82 -14.98 0.88
C THR A 272 -1.68 -15.99 0.79
N ALA A 273 -0.74 -15.98 1.75
CA ALA A 273 0.35 -16.94 1.79
C ALA A 273 -0.13 -18.40 1.88
N ARG A 274 -1.20 -18.66 2.66
CA ARG A 274 -1.80 -20.02 2.74
C ARG A 274 -2.41 -20.46 1.41
N LEU A 275 -3.19 -19.59 0.77
CA LEU A 275 -3.79 -19.87 -0.53
C LEU A 275 -2.72 -20.18 -1.58
N LEU A 276 -1.71 -19.31 -1.70
CA LEU A 276 -0.63 -19.46 -2.69
C LEU A 276 0.16 -20.76 -2.52
N ARG A 277 0.44 -21.18 -1.27
CA ARG A 277 1.11 -22.46 -1.01
C ARG A 277 0.25 -23.66 -1.42
N ALA A 278 -1.05 -23.63 -1.12
CA ALA A 278 -1.95 -24.69 -1.51
C ALA A 278 -1.97 -24.86 -3.04
N LEU A 279 -2.13 -23.74 -3.76
CA LEU A 279 -2.11 -23.74 -5.22
C LEU A 279 -0.77 -24.21 -5.81
N SER A 280 0.35 -23.82 -5.19
CA SER A 280 1.68 -24.26 -5.64
C SER A 280 1.90 -25.77 -5.49
N VAL A 281 1.31 -26.40 -4.47
CA VAL A 281 1.39 -27.85 -4.27
C VAL A 281 0.48 -28.59 -5.27
N ASP A 282 -0.73 -28.07 -5.49
CA ASP A 282 -1.68 -28.64 -6.44
C ASP A 282 -1.10 -28.64 -7.88
N ASP A 283 -0.46 -27.54 -8.29
CA ASP A 283 0.19 -27.39 -9.61
C ASP A 283 1.36 -28.37 -9.79
N ALA A 284 2.24 -28.48 -8.78
CA ALA A 284 3.37 -29.41 -8.82
C ALA A 284 2.93 -30.88 -8.87
N ALA A 285 1.79 -31.21 -8.23
CA ALA A 285 1.23 -32.55 -8.30
C ALA A 285 0.71 -32.87 -9.71
N GLN A 286 0.01 -31.93 -10.36
CA GLN A 286 -0.52 -32.10 -11.72
C GLN A 286 0.60 -32.29 -12.77
N ASP A 287 1.66 -31.48 -12.70
CA ASP A 287 2.82 -31.63 -13.59
C ASP A 287 3.48 -33.01 -13.48
N SER A 288 3.53 -33.57 -12.26
CA SER A 288 4.11 -34.88 -12.01
C SER A 288 3.26 -36.03 -12.57
N GLU A 289 1.93 -35.89 -12.53
CA GLU A 289 0.98 -36.87 -13.09
C GLU A 289 1.02 -36.88 -14.62
N ASP A 290 1.02 -35.70 -15.26
CA ASP A 290 1.11 -35.57 -16.72
C ASP A 290 2.43 -36.09 -17.27
N ALA A 291 3.56 -35.80 -16.60
CA ALA A 291 4.87 -36.33 -16.95
C ALA A 291 4.98 -37.87 -16.76
N GLY A 292 4.17 -38.45 -15.88
CA GLY A 292 4.07 -39.89 -15.66
C GLY A 292 3.20 -40.59 -16.72
N ARG A 293 2.11 -39.93 -17.16
CA ARG A 293 1.19 -40.45 -18.17
C ARG A 293 1.78 -40.42 -19.58
N GLY A 294 2.45 -39.33 -19.96
CA GLY A 294 3.14 -39.23 -21.26
C GLY A 294 4.26 -40.26 -21.46
N ARG A 295 4.87 -40.75 -20.37
CA ARG A 295 5.88 -41.83 -20.42
C ARG A 295 5.27 -43.23 -20.55
N ARG A 296 4.00 -43.43 -20.19
CA ARG A 296 3.30 -44.72 -20.31
C ARG A 296 2.62 -44.92 -21.67
N GLU A 297 2.27 -43.84 -22.35
CA GLU A 297 1.65 -43.90 -23.69
C GLU A 297 2.70 -43.94 -24.83
N GLY A 298 3.99 -43.73 -24.52
CA GLY A 298 5.11 -43.81 -25.46
C GLY A 298 5.98 -45.07 -25.36
N ALA A 299 5.57 -46.07 -24.57
CA ALA A 299 6.24 -47.37 -24.41
C ALA A 299 5.33 -48.49 -24.92
#